data_AF-N8Z902-F1
#
_entry.id   AF-N8Z902-F1
#
_cell.length_a   1.000
_cell.length_b   1.000
_cell.length_c   1.000
_cell.angle_alpha   90.00
_cell.angle_beta   90.00
_cell.angle_gamma   90.00
#
_symmetry.space_group_name_H-M   'P 1'
#
loop_
_entity.id
_entity.type
_entity.pdbx_description
1 polymer ?
#
loop_
_entity_poly.entity_id
_entity_poly.type
_entity_poly.pdbx_seq_one_letter_code
_entity_poly.pdbx_strand_id
1 'polypeptide(L)'
;MLEYWFNPQISVIKKLLIFIVIAVLTAVLYWIEPLPLDAILMFAGTGIIFLICRYCKIHFAAKNPTGLFYRILTWIPIALLLALVFMNMKDGEILVAGAQGIGFMAIAICLFSPLSLMHKNTDTPPPHA
;
A
#
# COMPACT_ATOMS: atom_id res chain seq x y z
N MET A 1 -7.63 -2.94 7.17
CA MET A 1 -6.76 -4.10 6.86
C MET A 1 -5.28 -3.70 6.74
N LEU A 2 -4.91 -2.69 5.94
CA LEU A 2 -3.54 -2.16 5.88
C LEU A 2 -3.00 -1.70 7.25
N GLU A 3 -3.82 -1.14 8.14
CA GLU A 3 -3.40 -0.76 9.51
C GLU A 3 -2.82 -1.93 10.33
N TYR A 4 -3.25 -3.17 10.08
CA TYR A 4 -2.68 -4.37 10.71
C TYR A 4 -1.23 -4.61 10.26
N TRP A 5 -0.91 -4.33 9.00
CA TRP A 5 0.44 -4.46 8.46
C TRP A 5 1.42 -3.46 9.08
N PHE A 6 0.96 -2.24 9.36
CA PHE A 6 1.79 -1.17 9.94
C PHE A 6 1.83 -1.17 11.48
N ASN A 7 1.11 -2.08 12.14
CA ASN A 7 1.17 -2.18 13.59
C ASN A 7 2.50 -2.83 14.04
N PRO A 8 3.34 -2.16 14.85
CA PRO A 8 4.62 -2.70 15.30
C PRO A 8 4.51 -3.80 16.36
N GLN A 9 3.34 -3.98 16.97
CA GLN A 9 3.09 -4.99 18.01
C GLN A 9 2.82 -6.40 17.44
N ILE A 10 2.67 -6.52 16.12
CA ILE A 10 2.29 -7.75 15.44
C ILE A 10 3.54 -8.42 14.87
N SER A 11 3.72 -9.71 15.21
CA SER A 11 4.85 -10.51 14.74
C SER A 11 4.96 -10.53 13.21
N VAL A 12 6.19 -10.41 12.71
CA VAL A 12 6.54 -10.44 11.29
C VAL A 12 6.00 -11.71 10.60
N ILE A 13 5.91 -12.83 11.34
CA ILE A 13 5.41 -14.11 10.84
C ILE A 13 3.92 -14.02 10.44
N LYS A 14 3.10 -13.32 11.24
CA LYS A 14 1.68 -13.11 10.92
C LYS A 14 1.51 -12.21 9.70
N LYS A 15 2.40 -11.23 9.53
CA LYS A 15 2.43 -10.36 8.33
C LYS A 15 2.78 -11.20 7.10
N LEU A 16 3.81 -12.03 7.19
CA LEU A 16 4.24 -12.89 6.07
C LEU A 16 3.14 -13.89 5.65
N LEU A 17 2.37 -14.44 6.59
CA LEU A 17 1.19 -15.26 6.26
C LEU A 17 0.13 -14.49 5.46
N ILE A 18 -0.21 -13.27 5.87
CA ILE A 18 -1.19 -12.43 5.15
C ILE A 18 -0.66 -12.10 3.75
N PHE A 19 0.63 -11.82 3.61
CA PHE A 19 1.25 -11.59 2.31
C PHE A 19 1.13 -12.79 1.39
N ILE A 20 1.39 -14.00 1.89
CA ILE A 20 1.24 -15.24 1.12
C ILE A 20 -0.21 -15.42 0.68
N VAL A 21 -1.18 -15.20 1.57
CA VAL A 21 -2.62 -15.32 1.22
C VAL A 21 -3.00 -14.34 0.11
N ILE A 22 -2.57 -13.09 0.20
CA ILE A 22 -2.84 -12.07 -0.84
C ILE A 22 -2.14 -12.44 -2.15
N ALA A 23 -0.90 -12.91 -2.10
CA ALA A 23 -0.15 -13.33 -3.29
C ALA A 23 -0.82 -14.51 -4.00
N VAL A 24 -1.25 -15.53 -3.24
CA VAL A 24 -1.95 -16.70 -3.80
C VAL A 24 -3.28 -16.29 -4.42
N LEU A 25 -4.08 -15.47 -3.73
CA LEU A 25 -5.36 -14.99 -4.28
C LEU A 25 -5.16 -14.18 -5.56
N THR A 26 -4.15 -13.31 -5.58
CA THR A 26 -3.83 -12.49 -6.77
C THR A 26 -3.35 -13.37 -7.93
N ALA A 27 -2.55 -14.41 -7.66
CA ALA A 27 -2.09 -15.35 -8.67
C ALA A 27 -3.22 -16.21 -9.25
N VAL A 28 -4.13 -16.68 -8.40
CA VAL A 28 -5.34 -17.42 -8.83
C VAL A 28 -6.20 -16.54 -9.73
N LEU A 29 -6.47 -15.30 -9.32
CA LEU A 29 -7.21 -14.37 -10.17
C LEU A 29 -6.46 -14.14 -11.49
N TYR A 30 -5.14 -13.95 -11.47
CA TYR A 30 -4.34 -13.70 -12.68
C TYR A 30 -4.39 -14.87 -13.68
N TRP A 31 -4.54 -16.10 -13.20
CA TRP A 31 -4.76 -17.26 -14.06
C TRP A 31 -6.14 -17.31 -14.70
N ILE A 32 -7.17 -16.76 -14.04
CA ILE A 32 -8.52 -16.71 -14.59
C ILE A 32 -8.57 -15.65 -15.70
N GLU A 33 -8.09 -14.45 -15.41
CA GLU A 33 -8.08 -13.34 -16.37
C GLU A 33 -6.83 -12.47 -16.18
N PRO A 34 -5.85 -12.51 -17.08
CA PRO A 34 -4.58 -11.82 -16.86
C PRO A 34 -4.74 -10.30 -17.06
N LEU A 35 -4.42 -9.52 -16.01
CA LEU A 35 -4.33 -8.07 -16.13
C LEU A 35 -3.15 -7.67 -17.02
N PRO A 36 -3.29 -6.65 -17.90
CA PRO A 36 -2.17 -6.13 -18.65
C PRO A 36 -1.07 -5.59 -17.72
N LEU A 37 0.18 -5.82 -18.12
CA LEU A 37 1.34 -5.50 -17.30
C LEU A 37 1.45 -3.98 -17.00
N ASP A 38 0.98 -3.13 -17.92
CA ASP A 38 0.89 -1.68 -17.73
C ASP A 38 -0.02 -1.32 -16.53
N ALA A 39 -1.20 -1.92 -16.46
CA ALA A 39 -2.12 -1.71 -15.34
C ALA A 39 -1.54 -2.22 -14.01
N ILE A 40 -0.87 -3.38 -14.02
CA ILE A 40 -0.16 -3.90 -12.84
C ILE A 40 0.88 -2.88 -12.35
N LEU A 41 1.65 -2.30 -13.27
CA LEU A 41 2.67 -1.29 -12.96
C LEU A 41 2.04 -0.02 -12.38
N MET A 42 0.90 0.43 -12.92
CA MET A 42 0.18 1.59 -12.40
C MET A 42 -0.42 1.33 -11.00
N PHE A 43 -0.96 0.13 -10.74
CA PHE A 43 -1.45 -0.26 -9.42
C PHE A 43 -0.29 -0.38 -8.40
N ALA A 44 0.84 -0.96 -8.79
CA ALA A 44 2.03 -1.04 -7.96
C ALA A 44 2.59 0.36 -7.65
N GLY A 45 2.68 1.24 -8.65
CA GLY A 45 3.09 2.63 -8.51
C GLY A 45 2.15 3.42 -7.58
N THR A 46 0.84 3.17 -7.68
CA THR A 46 -0.16 3.74 -6.77
C THR A 46 0.05 3.27 -5.32
N GLY A 47 0.45 2.02 -5.12
CA GLY A 47 0.87 1.49 -3.82
C GLY A 47 2.09 2.23 -3.24
N ILE A 48 3.07 2.57 -4.08
CA ILE A 48 4.27 3.33 -3.67
C ILE A 48 3.89 4.79 -3.35
N ILE A 49 3.09 5.44 -4.19
CA ILE A 49 2.59 6.80 -3.93
C ILE A 49 1.78 6.82 -2.63
N PHE A 50 0.94 5.82 -2.39
CA PHE A 50 0.20 5.65 -1.13
C PHE A 50 1.15 5.59 0.08
N LEU A 51 2.25 4.84 -0.01
CA LEU A 51 3.27 4.76 1.04
C LEU A 51 3.94 6.12 1.29
N ILE A 52 4.31 6.84 0.24
CA ILE A 52 4.92 8.18 0.35
C ILE A 52 3.94 9.17 1.00
N CYS A 53 2.69 9.22 0.52
CA CYS A 53 1.65 10.06 1.11
C CYS A 53 1.41 9.70 2.58
N ARG A 54 1.39 8.41 2.92
CA ARG A 54 1.23 7.96 4.31
C ARG A 54 2.43 8.38 5.17
N TYR A 55 3.65 8.23 4.68
CA TYR A 55 4.87 8.64 5.39
C TYR A 55 4.86 10.15 5.67
N CYS A 56 4.58 10.96 4.65
CA CYS A 56 4.44 12.40 4.80
C CYS A 56 3.32 12.77 5.79
N LYS A 57 2.22 12.00 5.82
CA LYS A 57 1.12 12.24 6.77
C LYS A 57 1.58 12.03 8.21
N ILE A 58 2.34 10.97 8.47
CA ILE A 58 2.82 10.63 9.81
C ILE A 58 3.93 11.59 10.27
N HIS A 59 4.89 11.92 9.39
CA HIS A 59 6.03 12.76 9.78
C HIS A 59 5.74 14.27 9.78
N PHE A 60 4.95 14.77 8.84
CA PHE A 60 4.72 16.22 8.67
C PHE A 60 3.33 16.67 9.12
N ALA A 61 2.29 15.87 8.88
CA ALA A 61 0.91 16.29 9.15
C ALA A 61 0.36 15.82 10.51
N ALA A 62 1.08 14.96 11.25
CA ALA A 62 0.64 14.49 12.56
C ALA A 62 0.52 15.60 13.62
N LYS A 63 1.29 16.69 13.48
CA LYS A 63 1.22 17.86 14.37
C LYS A 63 -0.04 18.73 14.15
N ASN A 64 -0.68 18.67 12.98
CA ASN A 64 -1.86 19.50 12.64
C ASN A 64 -2.91 18.69 11.84
N PRO A 65 -3.74 17.88 12.53
CA PRO A 65 -4.68 16.95 11.88
C PRO A 65 -5.83 17.63 11.11
N THR A 66 -6.06 18.93 11.31
CA THR A 66 -7.06 19.73 10.59
C THR A 66 -6.50 20.50 9.38
N GLY A 67 -5.19 20.37 9.11
CA GLY A 67 -4.53 21.06 8.00
C GLY A 67 -4.98 20.58 6.62
N LEU A 68 -5.04 21.51 5.66
CA LEU A 68 -5.39 21.22 4.25
C LEU A 68 -4.47 20.14 3.63
N PHE A 69 -3.20 20.11 4.03
CA PHE A 69 -2.22 19.09 3.65
C PHE A 69 -2.62 17.67 4.10
N TYR A 70 -3.16 17.52 5.31
CA TYR A 70 -3.63 16.21 5.81
C TYR A 70 -4.75 15.67 4.92
N ARG A 71 -5.71 16.54 4.56
CA ARG A 71 -6.79 16.19 3.62
C ARG A 71 -6.22 15.79 2.27
N ILE A 72 -5.40 16.63 1.64
CA ILE A 72 -4.84 16.33 0.31
C ILE A 72 -4.10 14.99 0.29
N LEU A 73 -3.25 14.72 1.29
CA LEU A 73 -2.52 13.45 1.41
C LEU A 73 -3.43 12.22 1.57
N THR A 74 -4.62 12.38 2.15
CA THR A 74 -5.63 11.30 2.20
C THR A 74 -6.44 11.15 0.92
N TRP A 75 -6.68 12.25 0.19
CA TRP A 75 -7.50 12.24 -1.03
C TRP A 75 -6.71 11.81 -2.26
N ILE A 76 -5.42 12.14 -2.37
CA ILE A 76 -4.56 11.76 -3.50
C ILE A 76 -4.59 10.24 -3.74
N PRO A 77 -4.33 9.38 -2.74
CA PRO A 77 -4.26 7.95 -2.98
C PRO A 77 -5.63 7.33 -3.29
N ILE A 78 -6.70 7.87 -2.70
CA ILE A 78 -8.08 7.44 -2.96
C ILE A 78 -8.47 7.78 -4.39
N ALA A 79 -8.20 9.01 -4.84
CA ALA A 79 -8.48 9.46 -6.20
C ALA A 79 -7.69 8.65 -7.23
N LEU A 80 -6.43 8.33 -6.93
CA LEU A 80 -5.59 7.52 -7.81
C LEU A 80 -6.11 6.08 -7.94
N LEU A 81 -6.48 5.46 -6.82
CA LEU A 81 -7.14 4.14 -6.82
C LEU A 81 -8.44 4.16 -7.63
N LEU A 82 -9.28 5.18 -7.43
CA LEU A 82 -10.54 5.31 -8.14
C LEU A 82 -10.29 5.48 -9.66
N ALA A 83 -9.38 6.36 -10.05
CA ALA A 83 -9.03 6.57 -11.46
C ALA A 83 -8.55 5.26 -12.13
N LEU A 84 -7.76 4.46 -11.42
CA LEU A 84 -7.27 3.17 -11.90
C LEU A 84 -8.35 2.11 -12.04
N VAL A 85 -9.26 2.01 -11.07
CA VAL A 85 -10.42 1.13 -11.18
C VAL A 85 -11.25 1.53 -12.39
N PHE A 86 -11.54 2.83 -12.57
CA PHE A 86 -12.29 3.34 -13.71
C PHE A 86 -11.59 3.15 -15.07
N MET A 87 -10.26 3.28 -15.12
CA MET A 87 -9.47 3.08 -16.35
C MET A 87 -9.48 1.61 -16.81
N ASN A 88 -9.47 0.66 -15.88
CA ASN A 88 -9.57 -0.77 -16.16
C ASN A 88 -11.01 -1.25 -16.43
N MET A 89 -12.03 -0.38 -16.32
CA MET A 89 -13.41 -0.72 -16.69
C MET A 89 -13.65 -0.79 -18.20
N LYS A 90 -12.70 -0.36 -19.02
CA LYS A 90 -12.88 -0.32 -20.48
C LYS A 90 -13.12 -1.70 -21.11
N ASP A 91 -12.74 -2.78 -20.42
CA ASP A 91 -12.80 -4.15 -20.92
C ASP A 91 -13.95 -5.00 -20.34
N GLY A 92 -14.85 -4.41 -19.54
CA GLY A 92 -16.15 -5.02 -19.19
C GLY A 92 -16.24 -5.74 -17.83
N GLU A 93 -15.13 -6.18 -17.23
CA GLU A 93 -15.13 -6.83 -15.90
C GLU A 93 -14.43 -6.01 -14.81
N ILE A 94 -15.23 -5.19 -14.13
CA ILE A 94 -14.79 -4.28 -13.06
C ILE A 94 -14.28 -5.05 -11.83
N LEU A 95 -14.98 -6.15 -11.48
CA LEU A 95 -14.77 -6.83 -10.21
C LEU A 95 -13.45 -7.62 -10.21
N VAL A 96 -13.14 -8.34 -11.29
CA VAL A 96 -11.93 -9.16 -11.38
C VAL A 96 -10.69 -8.28 -11.56
N ALA A 97 -10.72 -7.36 -12.52
CA ALA A 97 -9.61 -6.43 -12.77
C ALA A 97 -9.33 -5.50 -11.57
N GLY A 98 -10.39 -5.00 -10.93
CA GLY A 98 -10.28 -4.19 -9.72
C GLY A 98 -9.73 -4.98 -8.53
N ALA A 99 -10.20 -6.21 -8.30
CA ALA A 99 -9.70 -7.07 -7.23
C ALA A 99 -8.22 -7.45 -7.42
N GLN A 100 -7.81 -7.77 -8.65
CA GLN A 100 -6.41 -8.00 -8.97
C GLN A 100 -5.55 -6.76 -8.77
N GLY A 101 -5.99 -5.61 -9.26
CA GLY A 101 -5.29 -4.35 -9.11
C GLY A 101 -5.05 -4.00 -7.64
N ILE A 102 -6.07 -4.16 -6.79
CA ILE A 102 -5.95 -4.00 -5.34
C ILE A 102 -4.99 -5.05 -4.73
N GLY A 103 -5.01 -6.29 -5.22
CA GLY A 103 -4.08 -7.35 -4.84
C GLY A 103 -2.62 -6.98 -5.12
N PHE A 104 -2.31 -6.54 -6.35
CA PHE A 104 -0.97 -6.09 -6.73
C PHE A 104 -0.53 -4.83 -5.97
N MET A 105 -1.44 -3.87 -5.76
CA MET A 105 -1.18 -2.71 -4.90
C MET A 105 -0.83 -3.15 -3.47
N ALA A 106 -1.58 -4.11 -2.90
CA ALA A 106 -1.30 -4.63 -1.57
C ALA A 106 0.05 -5.35 -1.50
N ILE A 107 0.41 -6.15 -2.51
CA ILE A 107 1.72 -6.80 -2.61
C ILE A 107 2.83 -5.76 -2.67
N ALA A 108 2.69 -4.72 -3.50
CA ALA A 108 3.65 -3.63 -3.59
C ALA A 108 3.79 -2.91 -2.24
N ILE A 109 2.68 -2.57 -1.58
CA ILE A 109 2.71 -1.94 -0.27
C ILE A 109 3.38 -2.85 0.77
N CYS A 110 3.15 -4.16 0.71
CA CYS A 110 3.78 -5.12 1.63
C CYS A 110 5.28 -5.25 1.40
N LEU A 111 5.72 -5.28 0.13
CA LEU A 111 7.14 -5.37 -0.26
C LEU A 111 7.93 -4.09 0.06
N PHE A 112 7.31 -2.93 -0.13
CA PHE A 112 7.93 -1.62 0.10
C PHE A 112 7.67 -1.05 1.50
N SER A 113 6.77 -1.66 2.29
CA SER A 113 6.57 -1.33 3.71
C SER A 113 7.82 -1.42 4.60
N PRO A 114 8.82 -2.29 4.37
CA PRO A 114 10.04 -2.32 5.18
C PRO A 114 10.85 -1.02 5.15
N LEU A 115 10.62 -0.09 4.20
CA LEU A 115 11.13 1.28 4.31
C LEU A 115 10.63 1.99 5.59
N SER A 116 9.46 1.60 6.12
CA SER A 116 8.93 2.07 7.41
C SER A 116 9.59 1.40 8.63
N LEU A 117 10.31 0.28 8.47
CA LEU A 117 11.03 -0.40 9.57
C LEU A 117 12.46 0.14 9.75
N MET A 118 12.96 0.92 8.79
CA MET A 118 14.35 1.44 8.81
C MET A 118 14.60 2.45 9.93
N HIS A 119 13.57 3.07 10.50
CA HIS A 119 13.70 4.01 11.62
C HIS A 119 13.89 3.34 12.99
N LYS A 120 13.89 2.00 13.07
CA LYS A 120 14.11 1.25 14.32
C LYS A 120 15.58 0.88 14.58
N ASN A 121 16.52 1.36 13.77
CA ASN A 121 17.97 1.16 13.94
C ASN A 121 18.74 2.44 14.29
N THR A 122 18.06 3.45 14.83
CA THR A 122 18.72 4.60 15.47
C THR A 122 18.31 4.72 16.93
N ASP A 123 18.35 3.61 17.67
CA ASP A 123 18.47 3.64 19.12
C ASP A 123 19.94 3.40 19.47
N THR A 124 20.77 4.41 19.24
CA THR A 124 22.07 4.50 19.89
C THR A 124 21.79 4.94 21.34
N PRO A 125 22.09 4.14 22.37
CA PRO A 125 21.88 4.56 23.76
C PRO A 125 22.75 5.81 24.07
N PRO A 126 22.29 6.72 24.95
CA PRO A 126 23.03 7.93 25.27
C PRO A 126 24.39 7.56 25.89
N PRO A 127 25.50 8.18 25.49
CA PRO A 127 26.72 8.10 26.28
C PRO A 127 26.48 8.88 27.57
N HIS A 128 26.40 8.13 28.67
CA HIS A 128 26.65 8.67 30.00
C HIS A 128 28.00 9.40 30.00
N ALA A 129 28.00 10.69 30.31
CA ALA A 129 29.10 11.43 30.88
C ALA A 129 28.55 12.60 31.68
#